data_AF-A0A413DNG1-F1
#
_entry.id   AF-A0A413DNG1-F1
#
_cell.length_a   1.000
_cell.length_b   1.000
_cell.length_c   1.000
_cell.angle_alpha   90.00
_cell.angle_beta   90.00
_cell.angle_gamma   90.00
#
_symmetry.space_group_name_H-M   'P 1'
#
loop_
_entity.id
_entity.type
_entity.pdbx_description
1 polymer ?
#
loop_
_entity_poly.entity_id
_entity_poly.type
_entity_poly.pdbx_seq_one_letter_code
_entity_poly.pdbx_strand_id
1 'polypeptide(L)'
;MSSIDTAIEITEYCLKQSRKNRVDWYSDSFISNSYSIWAAKELLTRLKNNRDIPPLITLENFEELMDEYACKNINNSFLFSCAKDMTRWIIDLLIA
;
A
#
# COMPACT_ATOMS: atom_id res chain seq x y z
N MET A 1 -5.23 -19.83 -9.92
CA MET A 1 -5.44 -18.53 -9.25
C MET A 1 -5.19 -17.45 -10.29
N SER A 2 -6.08 -16.47 -10.44
CA SER A 2 -5.82 -15.35 -11.35
C SER A 2 -4.73 -14.45 -10.75
N SER A 3 -3.96 -13.75 -11.59
CA SER A 3 -2.93 -12.80 -11.12
C SER A 3 -3.51 -11.74 -10.18
N ILE A 4 -4.75 -11.31 -10.43
CA ILE A 4 -5.48 -10.38 -9.57
C ILE A 4 -5.85 -10.97 -8.21
N ASP A 5 -6.16 -12.27 -8.14
CA ASP A 5 -6.49 -12.93 -6.88
C ASP A 5 -5.25 -13.04 -5.99
N THR A 6 -4.09 -13.36 -6.58
CA THR A 6 -2.79 -13.37 -5.89
C THR A 6 -2.45 -11.98 -5.36
N ALA A 7 -2.63 -10.93 -6.16
CA ALA A 7 -2.38 -9.55 -5.72
C ALA A 7 -3.30 -9.12 -4.57
N ILE A 8 -4.58 -9.50 -4.62
CA ILE A 8 -5.52 -9.28 -3.50
C ILE A 8 -5.04 -10.01 -2.25
N GLU A 9 -4.67 -11.29 -2.36
CA GLU A 9 -4.23 -12.10 -1.22
C GLU A 9 -2.96 -11.55 -0.56
N ILE A 10 -1.96 -11.16 -1.36
CA ILE A 10 -0.73 -10.52 -0.87
C ILE A 10 -1.04 -9.18 -0.19
N THR A 11 -1.90 -8.36 -0.80
CA THR A 11 -2.29 -7.08 -0.20
C THR A 11 -3.04 -7.30 1.13
N GLU A 12 -3.90 -8.32 1.22
CA GLU A 12 -4.57 -8.70 2.47
C GLU A 12 -3.60 -9.23 3.53
N TYR A 13 -2.55 -9.95 3.11
CA TYR A 13 -1.46 -10.38 3.98
C TYR A 13 -0.71 -9.18 4.57
N CYS A 14 -0.27 -8.23 3.74
CA CYS A 14 0.40 -7.00 4.18
C CYS A 14 -0.47 -6.22 5.17
N LEU A 15 -1.77 -6.07 4.88
CA LEU A 15 -2.72 -5.41 5.78
C LEU A 15 -2.83 -6.11 7.14
N LYS A 16 -2.88 -7.45 7.15
CA LYS A 16 -2.91 -8.23 8.41
C LYS A 16 -1.62 -8.05 9.19
N GLN A 17 -0.47 -8.01 8.51
CA GLN A 17 0.84 -7.82 9.15
C GLN A 17 0.97 -6.43 9.77
N SER A 18 0.58 -5.37 9.07
CA SER A 18 0.55 -4.00 9.62
C SER A 18 -0.32 -3.90 10.88
N ARG A 19 -1.45 -4.63 10.93
CA ARG A 19 -2.29 -4.70 12.15
C ARG A 19 -1.63 -5.43 13.32
N LYS A 20 -0.78 -6.42 13.05
CA LYS A 20 -0.06 -7.20 14.07
C LYS A 20 1.13 -6.42 14.65
N ASN A 21 1.79 -5.59 13.86
CA ASN A 21 2.92 -4.74 14.29
C ASN A 21 2.54 -3.61 15.28
N ARG A 22 1.37 -3.66 15.92
CA ARG A 22 0.89 -2.71 16.95
C ARG A 22 1.69 -2.75 18.27
N VAL A 23 2.74 -3.56 18.38
CA VAL A 23 3.37 -3.89 19.67
C VAL A 23 4.49 -2.91 20.07
N ASP A 24 5.08 -2.12 19.16
CA ASP A 24 6.08 -1.10 19.52
C ASP A 24 5.48 0.32 19.50
N TRP A 25 5.04 0.77 20.69
CA TRP A 25 4.38 2.06 20.95
C TRP A 25 5.35 3.25 20.98
N TYR A 26 6.05 3.52 19.88
CA TYR A 26 6.57 4.86 19.59
C TYR A 26 5.59 5.61 18.68
N SER A 27 5.36 6.90 18.93
CA SER A 27 4.36 7.72 18.20
C SER A 27 4.52 7.66 16.68
N ASP A 28 5.76 7.63 16.21
CA ASP A 28 6.07 7.60 14.78
C ASP A 28 5.73 6.24 14.13
N SER A 29 5.83 5.15 14.91
CA SER A 29 5.37 3.81 14.51
C SER A 29 3.85 3.76 14.40
N PHE A 30 3.11 4.43 15.31
CA PHE A 30 1.65 4.47 15.23
C PHE A 30 1.14 5.24 14.00
N ILE A 31 1.70 6.42 13.74
CA ILE A 31 1.28 7.27 12.60
C ILE A 31 1.64 6.58 11.27
N SER A 32 2.90 6.14 11.10
CA SER A 32 3.33 5.44 9.89
C SER A 32 2.53 4.16 9.64
N ASN A 33 2.23 3.39 10.68
CA ASN A 33 1.42 2.19 10.56
C ASN A 33 -0.04 2.51 10.17
N SER A 34 -0.60 3.59 10.72
CA SER A 34 -1.96 4.04 10.35
C SER A 34 -2.05 4.42 8.87
N TYR A 35 -1.03 5.11 8.35
CA TYR A 35 -0.93 5.48 6.93
C TYR A 35 -0.71 4.26 6.03
N SER A 36 0.13 3.33 6.45
CA SER A 36 0.35 2.05 5.77
C SER A 36 -0.93 1.21 5.69
N ILE A 37 -1.72 1.16 6.77
CA ILE A 37 -3.03 0.49 6.82
C ILE A 37 -4.01 1.17 5.86
N TRP A 38 -4.03 2.50 5.80
CA TRP A 38 -4.86 3.24 4.86
C TRP A 38 -4.48 2.89 3.41
N ALA A 39 -3.19 2.93 3.08
CA ALA A 39 -2.69 2.61 1.74
C ALA A 39 -3.06 1.19 1.30
N ALA A 40 -2.85 0.20 2.18
CA ALA A 40 -3.23 -1.19 1.88
C ALA A 40 -4.74 -1.35 1.64
N LYS A 41 -5.60 -0.64 2.38
CA LYS A 41 -7.06 -0.66 2.15
C LYS A 41 -7.47 0.00 0.82
N GLU A 42 -6.82 1.10 0.48
CA GLU A 42 -7.05 1.81 -0.78
C GLU A 42 -6.62 0.93 -1.97
N LEU A 43 -5.45 0.30 -1.89
CA LEU A 43 -4.97 -0.66 -2.88
C LEU A 43 -5.92 -1.86 -3.04
N LEU A 44 -6.43 -2.43 -1.95
CA LEU A 44 -7.44 -3.49 -2.01
C LEU A 44 -8.70 -3.05 -2.76
N THR A 45 -9.17 -1.84 -2.49
CA THR A 45 -10.34 -1.27 -3.18
C THR A 45 -10.07 -1.12 -4.67
N ARG A 46 -8.91 -0.59 -5.04
CA ARG A 46 -8.52 -0.41 -6.45
C ARG A 46 -8.35 -1.73 -7.19
N LEU A 47 -7.68 -2.71 -6.59
CA LEU A 47 -7.52 -4.05 -7.18
C LEU A 47 -8.87 -4.76 -7.35
N LYS A 48 -9.80 -4.60 -6.40
CA LYS A 48 -11.15 -5.18 -6.48
C LYS A 48 -12.01 -4.48 -7.54
N ASN A 49 -11.85 -3.18 -7.73
CA ASN A 49 -12.62 -2.40 -8.69
C ASN A 49 -12.06 -2.49 -10.13
N ASN A 50 -10.75 -2.70 -10.28
CA ASN A 50 -10.06 -2.72 -11.59
C ASN A 50 -9.58 -4.12 -11.96
N ARG A 51 -10.49 -5.12 -11.91
CA ARG A 51 -10.13 -6.53 -12.17
C ARG A 51 -9.65 -6.81 -13.59
N ASP A 52 -10.03 -5.97 -14.54
CA ASP A 52 -9.66 -6.08 -15.96
C ASP A 52 -8.25 -5.53 -16.24
N ILE A 53 -7.67 -4.79 -15.30
CA ILE A 53 -6.34 -4.20 -15.41
C ILE A 53 -5.34 -5.14 -14.70
N PRO A 54 -4.17 -5.41 -15.30
CA PRO A 54 -3.11 -6.13 -14.62
C PRO A 54 -2.81 -5.49 -13.24
N PRO A 55 -2.72 -6.30 -12.17
CA PRO A 55 -2.55 -5.79 -10.81
C PRO A 55 -1.28 -4.96 -10.64
N LEU A 56 -0.18 -5.33 -11.31
CA LEU A 56 1.07 -4.58 -11.30
C LEU A 56 0.88 -3.15 -11.82
N ILE A 57 0.19 -2.96 -12.94
CA ILE A 57 -0.12 -1.63 -13.49
C ILE A 57 -0.94 -0.81 -12.48
N THR A 58 -1.90 -1.43 -11.80
CA THR A 58 -2.71 -0.75 -10.78
C THR A 58 -1.85 -0.30 -9.57
N LEU A 59 -0.87 -1.12 -9.18
CA LEU A 59 0.05 -0.82 -8.08
C LEU A 59 1.08 0.23 -8.46
N GLU A 60 1.71 0.13 -9.63
CA GLU A 60 2.69 1.09 -10.17
C GLU A 60 2.06 2.47 -10.33
N ASN A 61 0.86 2.55 -10.92
CA ASN A 61 0.11 3.80 -11.03
C ASN A 61 -0.19 4.42 -9.65
N PHE A 62 -0.47 3.59 -8.65
CA PHE A 62 -0.68 4.08 -7.29
C PHE A 62 0.62 4.62 -6.69
N GLU A 63 1.75 3.92 -6.88
CA GLU A 63 3.07 4.36 -6.42
C GLU A 63 3.43 5.74 -7.00
N GLU A 64 3.28 5.92 -8.31
CA GLU A 64 3.54 7.19 -9.00
C GLU A 64 2.66 8.32 -8.47
N LEU A 65 1.37 8.06 -8.26
CA LEU A 65 0.44 9.05 -7.68
C LEU A 65 0.86 9.47 -6.26
N MET A 66 1.31 8.53 -5.43
CA MET A 66 1.78 8.86 -4.08
C MET A 66 3.05 9.72 -4.14
N ASP A 67 3.97 9.42 -5.06
CA ASP A 67 5.19 10.21 -5.24
C ASP A 67 4.87 11.65 -5.66
N GLU A 68 3.98 11.81 -6.64
CA GLU A 68 3.51 13.14 -7.05
C GLU A 68 2.86 13.93 -5.91
N TYR A 69 2.03 13.27 -5.10
CA TYR A 69 1.34 13.93 -3.99
C TYR A 69 2.30 14.30 -2.86
N ALA A 70 3.32 13.48 -2.61
CA ALA A 70 4.37 13.79 -1.64
C ALA A 70 5.13 15.07 -2.03
N CYS A 71 5.40 15.26 -3.33
CA CYS A 71 6.07 16.47 -3.83
C CYS A 71 5.20 17.73 -3.78
N LYS A 72 3.87 17.61 -3.90
CA LYS A 72 2.94 18.75 -3.97
C LYS A 72 2.57 19.33 -2.61
N ASN A 73 2.59 18.55 -1.53
CA ASN A 73 2.21 19.02 -0.20
C ASN A 73 3.14 18.47 0.88
N ILE A 74 4.05 19.32 1.36
CA ILE A 74 5.06 18.94 2.35
C ILE A 74 4.45 18.48 3.69
N ASN A 75 3.29 19.01 4.08
CA ASN A 75 2.62 18.66 5.34
C ASN A 75 2.06 17.24 5.30
N ASN A 76 1.69 16.73 4.13
CA ASN A 76 1.15 15.38 3.93
C ASN A 76 2.17 14.42 3.31
N SER A 77 3.39 14.90 3.05
CA SER A 77 4.45 14.11 2.41
C SER A 77 4.68 12.78 3.13
N PHE A 78 4.65 12.77 4.46
CA PHE A 78 4.85 11.56 5.26
C PHE A 78 3.77 10.50 5.03
N LEU A 79 2.49 10.89 4.91
CA LEU A 79 1.39 9.97 4.58
C LEU A 79 1.65 9.28 3.24
N PHE A 80 2.00 10.07 2.22
CA PHE A 80 2.23 9.56 0.88
C PHE A 80 3.50 8.71 0.77
N SER A 81 4.57 9.07 1.50
CA SER A 81 5.76 8.22 1.60
C SER A 81 5.45 6.85 2.22
N CYS A 82 4.70 6.80 3.34
CA CYS A 82 4.29 5.52 3.92
C CYS A 82 3.41 4.69 2.96
N ALA A 83 2.55 5.36 2.19
CA ALA A 83 1.73 4.69 1.19
C ALA A 83 2.56 4.13 0.03
N LYS A 84 3.57 4.87 -0.41
CA LYS A 84 4.55 4.44 -1.41
C LYS A 84 5.33 3.21 -0.95
N ASP A 85 5.87 3.25 0.26
CA ASP A 85 6.63 2.14 0.85
C ASP A 85 5.79 0.87 0.99
N MET A 86 4.53 1.00 1.41
CA MET A 86 3.58 -0.13 1.46
C MET A 86 3.32 -0.71 0.06
N THR A 87 3.19 0.15 -0.95
CA THR A 87 2.94 -0.27 -2.34
C THR A 87 4.14 -1.03 -2.90
N ARG A 88 5.35 -0.52 -2.69
CA ARG A 88 6.61 -1.18 -3.06
C ARG A 88 6.74 -2.54 -2.42
N TRP A 89 6.45 -2.65 -1.13
CA TRP A 89 6.50 -3.92 -0.43
C TRP A 89 5.53 -4.96 -1.03
N ILE A 90 4.33 -4.55 -1.43
CA ILE A 90 3.37 -5.43 -2.12
C ILE A 90 3.87 -5.84 -3.50
N ILE A 91 4.46 -4.91 -4.27
CA ILE A 91 5.04 -5.20 -5.59
C ILE A 91 6.21 -6.18 -5.46
N ASP A 92 7.11 -5.97 -4.50
CA ASP A 92 8.25 -6.85 -4.24
C ASP A 92 7.78 -8.27 -3.92
N LEU A 93 6.74 -8.41 -3.08
CA LEU A 93 6.14 -9.72 -2.75
C LEU A 93 5.43 -10.39 -3.93
N LEU A 94 4.98 -9.61 -4.93
CA LEU A 94 4.34 -10.13 -6.13
C LEU A 94 5.34 -10.62 -7.17
N ILE A 95 6.55 -10.06 -7.18
CA ILE A 95 7.62 -10.39 -8.14
C ILE A 95 8.56 -11.47 -7.60
N ALA A 96 8.69 -11.59 -6.27
CA ALA A 96 9.52 -12.59 -5.57
C ALA A 96 9.09 -14.05 -5.85
#